data_AF-A0A2T4TMJ6-F1
#
_entry.id   AF-A0A2T4TMJ6-F1
#
_cell.length_a   1.000
_cell.length_b   1.000
_cell.length_c   1.000
_cell.angle_alpha   90.00
_cell.angle_beta   90.00
_cell.angle_gamma   90.00
#
_symmetry.space_group_name_H-M   'P 1'
#
loop_
_entity.id
_entity.type
_entity.pdbx_description
1 polymer ?
#
loop_
_entity_poly.entity_id
_entity_poly.type
_entity_poly.pdbx_seq_one_letter_code
_entity_poly.pdbx_strand_id
1 'polypeptide(L)'
;MKIKYLICFLASLLLYFLAYWSLNDKKTASWTGSVCYFVLAYLLLNAYDDGKHSIPIACCIILGRMLPAISLMFIDFRPMRFMLFTPLLSSVAVALAATYFRNKNDVILILSMIIIVLLNSLGPEGWENIAG
;
A
#
# COMPACT_ATOMS: atom_id res chain seq x y z
N MET A 1 2.72 -23.28 5.97
CA MET A 1 3.62 -22.23 5.42
C MET A 1 3.05 -21.49 4.20
N LYS A 2 2.38 -22.15 3.24
CA LYS A 2 1.81 -21.46 2.04
C LYS A 2 0.50 -20.69 2.32
N ILE A 3 -0.31 -21.16 3.27
CA ILE A 3 -1.61 -20.57 3.61
C ILE A 3 -1.48 -19.11 4.09
N LYS A 4 -0.45 -18.76 4.88
CA LYS A 4 -0.26 -17.38 5.38
C LYS A 4 -0.07 -16.36 4.26
N TYR A 5 0.67 -16.72 3.20
CA TYR A 5 0.88 -15.84 2.04
C TYR A 5 -0.41 -15.62 1.25
N LEU A 6 -1.21 -16.69 1.09
CA LEU A 6 -2.52 -16.61 0.44
C LEU A 6 -3.47 -15.71 1.25
N ILE A 7 -3.49 -15.84 2.57
CA ILE A 7 -4.29 -14.97 3.45
C ILE A 7 -3.85 -13.51 3.30
N CYS A 8 -2.55 -13.23 3.32
CA CYS A 8 -2.05 -11.86 3.16
C CYS A 8 -2.45 -11.25 1.81
N PHE A 9 -2.35 -12.04 0.74
CA PHE A 9 -2.78 -11.63 -0.60
C PHE A 9 -4.28 -11.38 -0.66
N LEU A 10 -5.12 -12.29 -0.15
CA LEU A 10 -6.58 -12.16 -0.16
C LEU A 10 -7.06 -10.99 0.72
N ALA A 11 -6.44 -10.78 1.88
CA ALA A 11 -6.76 -9.65 2.76
C ALA A 11 -6.43 -8.31 2.08
N SER A 12 -5.29 -8.24 1.38
CA SER A 12 -4.96 -7.08 0.55
C SER A 12 -5.97 -6.89 -0.59
N LEU A 13 -6.34 -7.96 -1.28
CA LEU A 13 -7.30 -7.90 -2.38
C LEU A 13 -8.67 -7.41 -1.89
N LEU A 14 -9.12 -7.89 -0.74
CA LEU A 14 -10.35 -7.43 -0.09
C LEU A 14 -10.28 -5.92 0.22
N LEU A 15 -9.17 -5.47 0.80
CA LEU A 15 -8.97 -4.06 1.11
C LEU A 15 -8.95 -3.19 -0.15
N TYR A 16 -8.38 -3.68 -1.26
CA TYR A 16 -8.45 -3.01 -2.55
C TYR A 16 -9.91 -2.72 -2.95
N PHE A 17 -10.78 -3.73 -2.94
CA PHE A 17 -12.17 -3.57 -3.34
C PHE A 17 -12.94 -2.66 -2.39
N LEU A 18 -12.74 -2.80 -1.07
CA LEU A 18 -13.37 -1.93 -0.08
C LEU A 18 -12.96 -0.46 -0.27
N ALA A 19 -11.67 -0.19 -0.50
CA ALA A 19 -11.18 1.17 -0.73
C ALA A 19 -11.67 1.73 -2.07
N TYR A 20 -11.70 0.92 -3.14
CA TYR A 20 -12.14 1.34 -4.47
C TYR A 20 -13.58 1.90 -4.47
N TRP A 21 -14.47 1.31 -3.69
CA TRP A 21 -15.87 1.75 -3.59
C TRP A 21 -16.10 2.94 -2.65
N SER A 22 -15.13 3.26 -1.78
CA SER A 22 -15.33 4.19 -0.66
C SER A 22 -14.94 5.65 -0.96
N LEU A 23 -14.47 5.98 -2.17
CA LEU A 23 -13.71 7.21 -2.38
C LEU A 23 -14.18 8.02 -3.60
N ASN A 24 -14.78 9.20 -3.33
CA ASN A 24 -15.14 10.22 -4.33
C ASN A 24 -14.07 11.29 -4.54
N ASP A 25 -13.11 11.45 -3.61
CA ASP A 25 -12.05 12.47 -3.66
C ASP A 25 -10.65 11.85 -3.71
N LYS A 26 -9.77 12.40 -4.57
CA LYS A 26 -8.42 11.86 -4.85
C LYS A 26 -7.47 11.98 -3.66
N LYS A 27 -7.50 13.11 -2.94
CA LYS A 27 -6.59 13.33 -1.80
C LYS A 27 -6.99 12.43 -0.63
N THR A 28 -8.28 12.36 -0.37
CA THR A 28 -8.86 11.40 0.59
C THR A 28 -8.53 9.95 0.19
N ALA A 29 -8.56 9.63 -1.10
CA ALA A 29 -8.22 8.29 -1.59
C ALA A 29 -6.77 7.90 -1.34
N SER A 30 -5.85 8.84 -1.52
CA SER A 30 -4.42 8.65 -1.24
C SER A 30 -4.19 8.33 0.23
N TRP A 31 -4.74 9.15 1.11
CA TRP A 31 -4.59 9.01 2.56
C TRP A 31 -5.19 7.71 3.08
N THR A 32 -6.46 7.46 2.77
CA THR A 32 -7.17 6.25 3.20
C THR A 32 -6.48 5.00 2.66
N GLY A 33 -6.06 5.00 1.39
CA GLY A 33 -5.33 3.89 0.80
C GLY A 33 -4.01 3.62 1.50
N SER A 34 -3.16 4.63 1.69
CA SER A 34 -1.84 4.46 2.28
C SER A 34 -1.91 4.02 3.75
N VAL A 35 -2.78 4.66 4.54
CA VAL A 35 -2.94 4.34 5.97
C VAL A 35 -3.52 2.95 6.17
N CYS A 36 -4.60 2.60 5.47
CA CYS A 36 -5.21 1.28 5.61
C CYS A 36 -4.24 0.16 5.20
N TYR A 37 -3.46 0.36 4.13
CA TYR A 37 -2.46 -0.61 3.71
C TYR A 37 -1.27 -0.71 4.66
N PHE A 38 -0.84 0.42 5.26
CA PHE A 38 0.17 0.41 6.31
C PHE A 38 -0.30 -0.39 7.53
N VAL A 39 -1.52 -0.12 8.02
CA VAL A 39 -2.11 -0.82 9.17
C VAL A 39 -2.30 -2.30 8.86
N LEU A 40 -2.82 -2.64 7.68
CA LEU A 40 -2.96 -4.02 7.25
C LEU A 40 -1.61 -4.75 7.23
N ALA A 41 -0.59 -4.12 6.64
CA ALA A 41 0.76 -4.67 6.62
C ALA A 41 1.32 -4.85 8.03
N TYR A 42 1.15 -3.86 8.90
CA TYR A 42 1.57 -3.94 10.29
C TYR A 42 0.92 -5.12 11.01
N LEU A 43 -0.40 -5.29 10.88
CA LEU A 43 -1.14 -6.38 11.53
C LEU A 43 -0.72 -7.76 10.99
N LEU A 44 -0.61 -7.91 9.67
CA LEU A 44 -0.23 -9.17 9.05
C LEU A 44 1.23 -9.55 9.32
N LEU A 45 2.14 -8.58 9.30
CA LEU A 45 3.54 -8.79 9.67
C LEU A 45 3.66 -9.15 11.15
N ASN A 46 2.94 -8.46 12.04
CA ASN A 46 2.95 -8.79 13.46
C ASN A 46 2.40 -10.20 13.74
N ALA A 47 1.39 -10.64 12.99
CA ALA A 47 0.76 -11.95 13.17
C ALA A 47 1.55 -13.12 12.55
N TYR A 48 2.26 -12.89 11.44
CA TYR A 48 2.82 -13.98 10.63
C TYR A 48 4.33 -13.92 10.38
N ASP A 49 5.01 -12.84 10.82
CA ASP A 49 6.45 -12.72 10.68
C ASP A 49 7.20 -13.31 11.87
N ASP A 50 7.74 -14.50 11.67
CA ASP A 50 8.65 -15.18 12.61
C ASP A 50 10.11 -14.68 12.46
N GLY A 51 10.31 -13.46 11.97
CA GLY A 51 11.63 -12.82 11.73
C GLY A 51 12.34 -13.21 10.42
N LYS A 52 11.71 -14.05 9.58
CA LYS A 52 12.24 -14.48 8.26
C LYS A 52 11.29 -14.23 7.10
N HIS A 53 10.07 -13.77 7.37
CA HIS A 53 8.98 -13.74 6.40
C HIS A 53 8.46 -12.34 6.10
N SER A 54 9.05 -11.31 6.72
CA SER A 54 8.76 -9.90 6.47
C SER A 54 8.66 -9.55 4.98
N ILE A 55 9.70 -9.88 4.19
CA ILE A 55 9.76 -9.56 2.75
C ILE A 55 8.66 -10.30 1.95
N PRO A 56 8.53 -11.64 2.01
CA PRO A 56 7.50 -12.33 1.23
C PRO A 56 6.08 -11.93 1.63
N ILE A 57 5.80 -11.65 2.91
CA ILE A 57 4.50 -11.13 3.35
C ILE A 57 4.22 -9.77 2.71
N ALA A 58 5.18 -8.85 2.76
CA ALA A 58 5.06 -7.53 2.12
C ALA A 58 4.83 -7.64 0.61
N CYS A 59 5.56 -8.53 -0.08
CA CYS A 59 5.35 -8.78 -1.50
C CYS A 59 3.93 -9.28 -1.80
N CYS A 60 3.37 -10.19 -0.99
CA CYS A 60 2.00 -10.66 -1.17
C CYS A 60 0.96 -9.53 -1.03
N ILE A 61 1.17 -8.62 -0.08
CA ILE A 61 0.29 -7.46 0.13
C ILE A 61 0.43 -6.48 -1.05
N ILE A 62 1.66 -6.17 -1.48
CA ILE A 62 1.90 -5.30 -2.63
C ILE A 62 1.26 -5.88 -3.90
N LEU A 63 1.39 -7.19 -4.12
CA LEU A 63 0.77 -7.87 -5.25
C LEU A 63 -0.77 -7.79 -5.20
N GLY A 64 -1.38 -8.00 -4.03
CA GLY A 64 -2.83 -7.89 -3.85
C GLY A 64 -3.37 -6.50 -4.16
N ARG A 65 -2.54 -5.45 -4.01
CA ARG A 65 -2.86 -4.07 -4.38
C ARG A 65 -2.60 -3.76 -5.85
N MET A 66 -1.43 -4.13 -6.36
CA MET A 66 -0.96 -3.77 -7.69
C MET A 66 -1.64 -4.55 -8.80
N LEU A 67 -1.91 -5.84 -8.59
CA LEU A 67 -2.49 -6.71 -9.61
C LEU A 67 -3.84 -6.17 -10.14
N PRO A 68 -4.86 -5.89 -9.30
CA PRO A 68 -6.12 -5.34 -9.80
C PRO A 68 -5.96 -3.92 -10.38
N ALA A 69 -5.06 -3.10 -9.83
CA ALA A 69 -4.79 -1.76 -10.36
C ALA A 69 -4.21 -1.80 -11.79
N ILE A 70 -3.27 -2.72 -12.05
CA ILE A 70 -2.68 -2.94 -13.38
C ILE A 70 -3.72 -3.54 -14.32
N SER A 71 -4.50 -4.53 -13.87
CA SER A 71 -5.55 -5.15 -14.70
C SER A 71 -6.56 -4.14 -15.22
N LEU A 72 -7.01 -3.21 -14.37
CA LEU A 72 -7.95 -2.16 -14.79
C LEU A 72 -7.30 -1.14 -15.76
N MET A 73 -5.98 -0.94 -15.71
CA MET A 73 -5.27 -0.04 -16.63
C MET A 73 -5.31 -0.52 -18.09
N PHE A 74 -5.38 -1.82 -18.32
CA PHE A 74 -5.55 -2.39 -19.65
C PHE A 74 -6.97 -2.18 -20.22
N ILE A 75 -7.95 -1.88 -19.36
CA ILE A 75 -9.34 -1.70 -19.75
C ILE A 75 -9.61 -0.22 -20.08
N ASP A 76 -9.07 0.73 -19.33
CA ASP A 76 -9.26 2.17 -19.59
C ASP A 76 -8.02 3.01 -19.19
N PHE A 77 -7.19 3.37 -20.17
CA PHE A 77 -5.84 3.90 -19.92
C PHE A 77 -5.78 5.40 -19.54
N ARG A 78 -6.76 6.21 -19.99
CA ARG A 78 -6.72 7.68 -19.85
C ARG A 78 -7.02 8.20 -18.44
N PRO A 79 -8.08 7.75 -17.73
CA PRO A 79 -8.29 8.16 -16.34
C PRO A 79 -7.30 7.50 -15.37
N MET A 80 -6.62 6.43 -15.79
CA MET A 80 -5.83 5.56 -14.92
C MET A 80 -4.46 6.10 -14.50
N ARG A 81 -3.88 7.05 -15.26
CA ARG A 81 -2.55 7.62 -14.94
C ARG A 81 -2.52 8.29 -13.57
N PHE A 82 -3.63 8.91 -13.17
CA PHE A 82 -3.82 9.46 -11.82
C PHE A 82 -4.10 8.37 -10.78
N MET A 83 -4.82 7.31 -11.17
CA MET A 83 -5.13 6.20 -10.27
C MET A 83 -3.95 5.29 -9.95
N LEU A 84 -2.84 5.34 -10.70
CA LEU A 84 -1.61 4.56 -10.41
C LEU A 84 -0.81 5.11 -9.23
N PHE A 85 -0.96 6.40 -8.94
CA PHE A 85 -0.22 7.05 -7.86
C PHE A 85 -0.60 6.48 -6.49
N THR A 86 -1.89 6.26 -6.24
CA THR A 86 -2.39 5.72 -4.98
C THR A 86 -1.92 4.29 -4.68
N PRO A 87 -1.97 3.32 -5.62
CA PRO A 87 -1.33 2.00 -5.51
C PRO A 87 0.16 2.07 -5.19
N LEU A 88 0.91 2.96 -5.85
CA LEU A 88 2.34 3.16 -5.59
C LEU A 88 2.59 3.62 -4.15
N LEU A 89 1.87 4.65 -3.69
CA LEU A 89 1.99 5.12 -2.31
C LEU A 89 1.64 4.05 -1.28
N SER A 90 0.53 3.33 -1.49
CA SER A 90 0.18 2.21 -0.61
C SER A 90 1.24 1.11 -0.59
N SER A 91 1.93 0.86 -1.71
CA SER A 91 3.01 -0.12 -1.77
C SER A 91 4.27 0.36 -1.03
N VAL A 92 4.59 1.65 -1.12
CA VAL A 92 5.67 2.26 -0.33
C VAL A 92 5.35 2.16 1.17
N ALA A 93 4.12 2.41 1.57
CA ALA A 93 3.69 2.28 2.96
C ALA A 93 3.87 0.83 3.48
N VAL A 94 3.48 -0.17 2.68
CA VAL A 94 3.70 -1.59 3.00
C VAL A 94 5.19 -1.93 3.11
N ALA A 95 6.02 -1.42 2.20
CA ALA A 95 7.47 -1.63 2.24
C ALA A 95 8.09 -1.02 3.51
N LEU A 96 7.68 0.19 3.88
CA LEU A 96 8.11 0.85 5.10
C LEU A 96 7.73 0.05 6.35
N ALA A 97 6.48 -0.45 6.44
CA ALA A 97 6.07 -1.34 7.52
C ALA A 97 6.97 -2.60 7.59
N ALA A 98 7.28 -3.21 6.46
CA ALA A 98 8.17 -4.37 6.40
C ALA A 98 9.61 -4.05 6.85
N THR A 99 10.12 -2.85 6.54
CA THR A 99 11.45 -2.43 7.01
C THR A 99 11.50 -2.24 8.53
N TYR A 100 10.41 -1.78 9.14
CA TYR A 100 10.29 -1.74 10.59
C TYR A 100 10.36 -3.16 11.19
N PHE A 101 9.56 -4.12 10.71
CA PHE A 101 9.56 -5.49 11.25
C PHE A 101 10.89 -6.23 11.06
N ARG A 102 11.61 -5.93 9.96
CA ARG A 102 12.95 -6.50 9.72
C ARG A 102 14.00 -6.01 10.72
N ASN A 103 13.93 -4.75 11.12
CA ASN A 103 14.95 -4.11 11.96
C ASN A 103 14.53 -3.96 13.43
N LYS A 104 13.24 -4.08 13.73
CA LYS A 104 12.60 -3.88 15.05
C LYS A 104 13.08 -2.62 15.78
N ASN A 105 13.18 -1.51 15.04
CA ASN A 105 13.63 -0.23 15.56
C ASN A 105 12.51 0.81 15.46
N ASP A 106 12.07 1.33 16.60
CA ASP A 106 10.98 2.30 16.70
C ASP A 106 11.26 3.61 15.93
N VAL A 107 12.53 3.99 15.77
CA VAL A 107 12.93 5.14 14.95
C VAL A 107 12.50 4.94 13.48
N ILE A 108 12.57 3.70 12.98
CA ILE A 108 12.15 3.37 11.61
C ILE A 108 10.64 3.45 11.49
N LEU A 109 9.89 3.08 12.54
CA LEU A 109 8.44 3.23 12.55
C LEU A 109 8.03 4.71 12.47
N ILE A 110 8.64 5.55 13.32
CA ILE A 110 8.39 7.00 13.34
C ILE A 110 8.75 7.61 11.98
N LEU A 111 9.92 7.26 11.43
CA LEU A 111 10.35 7.75 10.12
C LEU A 111 9.39 7.31 9.00
N SER A 112 8.91 6.08 9.06
CA SER A 112 7.92 5.55 8.12
C SER A 112 6.63 6.37 8.14
N MET A 113 6.13 6.74 9.32
CA MET A 113 4.95 7.59 9.47
C MET A 113 5.19 8.98 8.88
N ILE A 114 6.34 9.61 9.17
CA ILE A 114 6.72 10.92 8.62
C ILE A 114 6.76 10.86 7.08
N ILE A 115 7.38 9.83 6.51
CA ILE A 115 7.47 9.66 5.06
C ILE A 115 6.06 9.49 4.46
N ILE A 116 5.19 8.69 5.06
CA ILE A 116 3.81 8.50 4.59
C ILE A 116 3.04 9.82 4.61
N VAL A 117 3.17 10.62 5.68
CA VAL A 117 2.51 11.93 5.80
C VAL A 117 2.99 12.89 4.71
N LEU A 118 4.31 12.97 4.49
CA LEU A 118 4.90 13.84 3.46
C LEU A 118 4.46 13.43 2.07
N LEU A 119 4.54 12.13 1.76
CA LEU A 119 4.15 11.59 0.46
C LEU A 119 2.67 11.76 0.16
N ASN A 120 1.78 11.62 1.15
CA ASN A 120 0.34 11.82 0.95
C ASN A 120 -0.06 13.30 0.93
N SER A 121 0.70 14.18 1.57
CA SER A 121 0.43 15.63 1.57
C SER A 121 0.90 16.30 0.28
N LEU A 122 2.11 15.98 -0.19
CA LEU A 122 2.76 16.66 -1.31
C LEU A 122 2.69 15.87 -2.61
N GLY A 123 2.59 14.55 -2.53
CA GLY A 123 2.68 13.65 -3.67
C GLY A 123 1.54 13.79 -4.68
N PRO A 124 0.25 13.90 -4.27
CA PRO A 124 -0.85 14.09 -5.22
C PRO A 124 -0.69 15.37 -6.04
N GLU A 125 -0.31 16.48 -5.41
CA GLU A 125 -0.12 17.78 -6.05
C GLU A 125 1.11 17.78 -6.98
N GLY A 126 2.21 17.15 -6.55
CA GLY A 126 3.39 16.96 -7.39
C GLY A 126 3.12 16.07 -8.61
N TRP A 127 2.30 15.03 -8.45
CA TRP A 127 1.91 14.14 -9.55
C TRP A 127 1.01 14.84 -10.56
N GLU A 128 0.10 15.70 -10.11
CA GLU A 128 -0.75 16.51 -10.99
C GLU A 128 0.04 17.46 -11.89
N ASN A 129 1.14 18.05 -11.39
CA ASN A 129 2.00 18.90 -12.19
C ASN A 129 2.86 18.16 -13.23
N ILE A 130 3.03 16.84 -13.08
CA ILE A 130 3.86 16.00 -13.98
C ILE A 130 3.00 15.25 -14.99
N ALA A 131 1.77 14.86 -14.60
CA ALA A 131 0.86 14.06 -15.40
C ALA A 131 -0.14 14.89 -16.24
N GLY A 132 -0.25 16.19 -15.99
CA GLY A 132 -0.97 17.17 -16.82
C GLY A 132 -0.15 17.62 -18.02
#